data_AF-A0A479ZTL0-F1
#
_entry.id   AF-A0A479ZTL0-F1
#
_cell.length_a   1.000
_cell.length_b   1.000
_cell.length_c   1.000
_cell.angle_alpha   90.00
_cell.angle_beta   90.00
_cell.angle_gamma   90.00
#
_symmetry.space_group_name_H-M   'P 1'
#
loop_
_entity.id
_entity.type
_entity.pdbx_description
1 polymer ?
#
loop_
_entity_poly.entity_id
_entity_poly.type
_entity_poly.pdbx_seq_one_letter_code
_entity_poly.pdbx_strand_id
1 'polypeptide(L)'
;MSKKNFITSQKSLLFILGASLTTFFSLSIRPSQAGNIPRPSDAPLELNLLTTPQGSVITANTINSKSLTIPSLWWAKEISENKLLDNWIAYPASENESARVDLIVNQQIWSLLDYLERYRFVHSLGNYTRNLGYNIRVFNYQKEMLATYTCKLDLNPDLCNIQMTNQSKLGLPIEN
;
A
#
# COMPACT_ATOMS: atom_id res chain seq x y z
N MET A 1 81.19 58.38 -9.62
CA MET A 1 80.82 58.62 -11.03
C MET A 1 80.97 57.30 -11.77
N SER A 2 79.90 56.51 -11.86
CA SER A 2 79.79 55.36 -12.77
C SER A 2 78.32 54.97 -12.90
N LYS A 3 78.00 54.35 -14.03
CA LYS A 3 76.82 54.57 -14.86
C LYS A 3 75.56 53.79 -14.42
N LYS A 4 74.43 54.40 -14.79
CA LYS A 4 73.04 53.94 -14.73
C LYS A 4 72.76 52.69 -15.57
N ASN A 5 71.85 51.88 -15.01
CA ASN A 5 70.70 51.19 -15.61
C ASN A 5 70.93 50.12 -16.70
N PHE A 6 70.38 48.93 -16.47
CA PHE A 6 69.14 48.51 -17.16
C PHE A 6 68.52 47.30 -16.41
N ILE A 7 67.29 47.46 -15.94
CA ILE A 7 66.46 46.38 -15.39
C ILE A 7 65.65 45.83 -16.55
N THR A 8 65.85 44.56 -16.88
CA THR A 8 65.06 43.85 -17.89
C THR A 8 64.18 42.83 -17.20
N SER A 9 62.87 43.03 -17.32
CA SER A 9 61.80 42.20 -16.75
C SER A 9 61.75 40.83 -17.42
N GLN A 10 61.95 39.77 -16.64
CA GLN A 10 61.82 38.39 -17.07
C GLN A 10 60.48 37.85 -16.56
N LYS A 11 59.55 37.57 -17.49
CA LYS A 11 58.22 37.04 -17.19
C LYS A 11 58.35 35.64 -16.59
N SER A 12 58.06 35.49 -15.31
CA SER A 12 57.95 34.19 -14.63
C SER A 12 56.62 33.55 -14.99
N LEU A 13 56.68 32.47 -15.78
CA LEU A 13 55.58 31.54 -16.01
C LEU A 13 55.38 30.72 -14.72
N LEU A 14 54.39 31.12 -13.92
CA LEU A 14 53.92 30.35 -12.77
C LEU A 14 53.19 29.09 -13.27
N PHE A 15 53.87 27.94 -13.20
CA PHE A 15 53.26 26.63 -13.24
C PHE A 15 52.37 26.45 -11.99
N ILE A 16 51.06 26.51 -12.16
CA ILE A 16 50.13 26.08 -11.10
C ILE A 16 50.05 24.55 -11.17
N LEU A 17 50.78 23.90 -10.25
CA LEU A 17 50.65 22.46 -10.02
C LEU A 17 49.28 22.21 -9.37
N GLY A 18 48.36 21.63 -10.12
CA GLY A 18 47.02 21.30 -9.66
C GLY A 18 47.04 20.16 -8.63
N ALA A 19 46.80 20.48 -7.36
CA ALA A 19 46.42 19.50 -6.36
C ALA A 19 44.89 19.33 -6.39
N SER A 20 44.40 18.46 -7.28
CA SER A 20 43.02 18.00 -7.27
C SER A 20 42.88 16.94 -6.16
N LEU A 21 42.51 17.38 -4.95
CA LEU A 21 42.14 16.47 -3.86
C LEU A 21 40.70 16.03 -4.12
N THR A 22 40.52 14.88 -4.78
CA THR A 22 39.21 14.28 -4.98
C THR A 22 38.68 13.78 -3.63
N THR A 23 37.85 14.60 -2.99
CA THR A 23 37.06 14.19 -1.83
C THR A 23 36.00 13.20 -2.30
N PHE A 24 36.34 11.92 -2.27
CA PHE A 24 35.35 10.84 -2.37
C PHE A 24 34.48 10.90 -1.12
N PHE A 25 33.39 11.66 -1.18
CA PHE A 25 32.31 11.59 -0.21
C PHE A 25 31.74 10.17 -0.27
N SER A 26 32.15 9.33 0.68
CA SER A 26 31.50 8.06 0.93
C SER A 26 30.11 8.37 1.49
N LEU A 27 29.09 8.42 0.63
CA LEU A 27 27.72 8.41 1.10
C LEU A 27 27.52 7.09 1.86
N SER A 28 27.43 7.20 3.18
CA SER A 28 27.02 6.08 4.02
C SER A 28 25.57 5.77 3.71
N ILE A 29 25.33 4.86 2.77
CA ILE A 29 24.00 4.29 2.54
C ILE A 29 23.70 3.46 3.78
N ARG A 30 22.86 4.00 4.68
CA ARG A 30 22.34 3.21 5.80
C ARG A 30 21.47 2.10 5.22
N PRO A 31 21.63 0.83 5.65
CA PRO A 31 20.70 -0.21 5.27
C PRO A 31 19.29 0.18 5.72
N SER A 32 18.35 0.08 4.78
CA SER A 32 16.92 0.20 5.08
C SER A 32 16.56 -0.88 6.10
N GLN A 33 16.03 -0.48 7.25
CA GLN A 33 15.33 -1.45 8.10
C GLN A 33 14.04 -1.83 7.37
N ALA A 34 14.00 -3.05 6.84
CA ALA A 34 12.73 -3.64 6.43
C ALA A 34 11.90 -3.81 7.71
N GLY A 35 11.00 -2.86 7.96
CA GLY A 35 10.04 -3.00 9.05
C GLY A 35 9.28 -4.32 8.86
N ASN A 36 9.09 -5.09 9.93
CA ASN A 36 8.25 -6.28 9.88
C ASN A 36 6.86 -5.87 9.39
N ILE A 37 6.52 -6.26 8.16
CA ILE A 37 5.21 -6.06 7.57
C ILE A 37 4.21 -6.89 8.39
N PRO A 38 3.13 -6.28 8.91
CA PRO A 38 2.13 -7.00 9.69
C PRO A 38 1.44 -8.05 8.82
N ARG A 39 1.17 -9.21 9.43
CA ARG A 39 0.37 -10.25 8.80
C ARG A 39 -1.09 -9.82 8.77
N PRO A 40 -1.86 -10.17 7.72
CA PRO A 40 -3.30 -9.97 7.72
C PRO A 40 -3.95 -10.71 8.91
N SER A 41 -5.11 -10.22 9.37
CA SER A 41 -5.89 -10.94 10.38
C SER A 41 -6.36 -12.30 9.84
N ASP A 42 -6.28 -13.32 10.70
CA ASP A 42 -6.78 -14.68 10.45
C ASP A 42 -8.25 -14.88 10.86
N ALA A 43 -8.93 -13.83 11.34
CA ALA A 43 -10.33 -13.92 11.75
C ALA A 43 -11.24 -14.34 10.59
N PRO A 44 -12.27 -15.19 10.82
CA PRO A 44 -13.15 -15.63 9.74
C PRO A 44 -13.99 -14.49 9.16
N LEU A 45 -14.45 -14.66 7.91
CA LEU A 45 -15.49 -13.79 7.34
C LEU A 45 -16.87 -14.12 7.93
N GLU A 46 -17.51 -13.13 8.53
CA GLU A 46 -18.78 -13.25 9.25
C GLU A 46 -19.98 -12.74 8.41
N LEU A 47 -20.34 -13.48 7.35
CA LEU A 47 -21.42 -13.09 6.42
C LEU A 47 -22.80 -12.85 7.09
N ASN A 48 -23.06 -13.45 8.24
CA ASN A 48 -24.29 -13.22 9.02
C ASN A 48 -24.44 -11.77 9.50
N LEU A 49 -23.34 -11.03 9.65
CA LEU A 49 -23.36 -9.63 10.07
C LEU A 49 -23.94 -8.71 9.00
N LEU A 50 -23.98 -9.14 7.72
CA LEU A 50 -24.60 -8.37 6.64
C LEU A 50 -26.11 -8.19 6.83
N THR A 51 -26.78 -9.17 7.46
CA THR A 51 -28.23 -9.14 7.73
C THR A 51 -28.55 -8.81 9.17
N THR A 52 -27.68 -9.20 10.10
CA THR A 52 -27.90 -9.00 11.53
C THR A 52 -26.62 -8.45 12.16
N PRO A 53 -26.33 -7.16 11.92
CA PRO A 53 -25.15 -6.49 12.46
C PRO A 53 -25.20 -6.47 13.98
N GLN A 54 -24.06 -6.70 14.63
CA GLN A 54 -23.93 -6.76 16.08
C GLN A 54 -22.84 -5.83 16.58
N GLY A 55 -23.02 -5.30 17.79
CA GLY A 55 -22.03 -4.44 18.44
C GLY A 55 -21.70 -3.19 17.63
N SER A 56 -20.41 -2.94 17.42
CA SER A 56 -19.86 -1.79 16.69
C SER A 56 -19.61 -2.06 15.20
N VAL A 57 -20.02 -3.22 14.68
CA VAL A 57 -19.81 -3.60 13.28
C VAL A 57 -20.63 -2.71 12.34
N ILE A 58 -19.98 -2.23 11.29
CA ILE A 58 -20.60 -1.35 10.29
C ILE A 58 -20.70 -2.14 8.96
N THR A 59 -21.84 -2.06 8.30
CA THR A 59 -22.08 -2.74 7.01
C THR A 59 -22.75 -1.78 6.03
N ALA A 60 -22.88 -2.20 4.78
CA ALA A 60 -23.63 -1.45 3.77
C ALA A 60 -25.07 -1.12 4.20
N ASN A 61 -25.68 -1.92 5.08
CA ASN A 61 -27.07 -1.77 5.52
C ASN A 61 -27.23 -0.96 6.83
N THR A 62 -26.14 -0.65 7.54
CA THR A 62 -26.19 0.09 8.81
C THR A 62 -25.70 1.53 8.72
N ILE A 63 -25.17 1.97 7.58
CA ILE A 63 -24.79 3.38 7.40
C ILE A 63 -26.04 4.27 7.47
N ASN A 64 -26.03 5.24 8.38
CA ASN A 64 -26.96 6.36 8.40
C ASN A 64 -26.31 7.55 7.66
N SER A 65 -27.02 8.13 6.70
CA SER A 65 -26.56 9.28 5.90
C SER A 65 -26.19 10.54 6.71
N LYS A 66 -26.50 10.59 8.00
CA LYS A 66 -26.26 11.76 8.88
C LYS A 66 -25.07 11.64 9.85
N SER A 67 -24.41 10.49 9.99
CA SER A 67 -23.29 10.30 10.92
C SER A 67 -22.19 9.45 10.29
N LEU A 68 -20.94 9.93 10.34
CA LEU A 68 -19.73 9.43 9.67
C LEU A 68 -19.69 7.91 9.40
N THR A 69 -19.42 7.41 8.19
CA THR A 69 -18.33 7.66 7.22
C THR A 69 -16.95 7.15 7.66
N ILE A 70 -16.76 5.82 7.65
CA ILE A 70 -15.64 5.30 6.85
C ILE A 70 -16.00 5.79 5.43
N PRO A 71 -15.36 6.84 4.88
CA PRO A 71 -15.94 7.50 3.74
C PRO A 71 -15.92 6.54 2.54
N SER A 72 -16.89 6.75 1.68
CA SER A 72 -17.92 5.74 1.45
C SER A 72 -17.48 4.50 0.67
N LEU A 73 -17.48 3.33 1.32
CA LEU A 73 -17.54 2.04 0.62
C LEU A 73 -18.82 1.91 -0.24
N TRP A 74 -19.86 2.70 0.09
CA TRP A 74 -20.98 2.97 -0.80
C TRP A 74 -20.52 3.62 -2.12
N TRP A 75 -19.69 4.68 -2.09
CA TRP A 75 -19.07 5.24 -3.30
C TRP A 75 -18.14 4.21 -3.95
N ALA A 76 -17.35 3.44 -3.21
CA ALA A 76 -16.54 2.35 -3.78
C ALA A 76 -17.37 1.31 -4.55
N LYS A 77 -18.58 1.02 -4.07
CA LYS A 77 -19.58 0.19 -4.74
C LYS A 77 -20.19 0.89 -5.95
N GLU A 78 -20.50 2.19 -5.85
CA GLU A 78 -21.06 3.01 -6.93
C GLU A 78 -20.06 3.30 -8.07
N ILE A 79 -18.77 3.51 -7.79
CA ILE A 79 -17.70 3.66 -8.80
C ILE A 79 -17.08 2.33 -9.24
N SER A 80 -17.47 1.24 -8.60
CA SER A 80 -17.22 -0.08 -9.16
C SER A 80 -18.15 -0.18 -10.38
N GLU A 81 -17.73 0.43 -11.49
CA GLU A 81 -18.44 0.50 -12.78
C GLU A 81 -18.98 -0.87 -13.21
N ASN A 82 -18.34 -1.94 -12.75
CA ASN A 82 -18.59 -3.30 -13.13
C ASN A 82 -19.41 -4.11 -12.10
N LYS A 83 -19.96 -3.52 -11.03
CA LYS A 83 -20.60 -4.24 -9.91
C LYS A 83 -19.69 -5.28 -9.23
N LEU A 84 -18.39 -5.01 -9.21
CA LEU A 84 -17.38 -5.88 -8.63
C LEU A 84 -17.51 -5.97 -7.10
N LEU A 85 -17.69 -4.85 -6.40
CA LEU A 85 -17.87 -4.84 -4.95
C LEU A 85 -19.35 -5.02 -4.61
N ASP A 86 -19.73 -6.21 -4.13
CA ASP A 86 -21.12 -6.51 -3.81
C ASP A 86 -21.51 -5.99 -2.42
N ASN A 87 -20.67 -6.26 -1.41
CA ASN A 87 -20.91 -5.94 -0.01
C ASN A 87 -19.59 -5.71 0.74
N TRP A 88 -19.71 -5.25 1.99
CA TRP A 88 -18.56 -5.08 2.87
C TRP A 88 -18.98 -5.08 4.34
N ILE A 89 -18.04 -5.41 5.21
CA ILE A 89 -18.18 -5.40 6.67
C ILE A 89 -16.95 -4.71 7.24
N ALA A 90 -17.15 -3.64 8.01
CA ALA A 90 -16.10 -2.97 8.74
C ALA A 90 -16.16 -3.34 10.22
N TYR A 91 -15.01 -3.78 10.72
CA TYR A 91 -14.77 -4.15 12.10
C TYR A 91 -13.84 -3.08 12.69
N PRO A 92 -14.36 -2.21 13.57
CA PRO A 92 -13.52 -1.27 14.30
C PRO A 92 -12.45 -2.01 15.12
N ALA A 93 -11.37 -1.31 15.46
CA ALA A 93 -10.32 -1.88 16.31
C ALA A 93 -10.90 -2.35 17.66
N SER A 94 -10.39 -3.48 18.14
CA SER A 94 -10.64 -4.01 19.47
C SER A 94 -9.31 -4.21 20.20
N GLU A 95 -9.35 -4.64 21.47
CA GLU A 95 -8.14 -4.91 22.25
C GLU A 95 -7.21 -5.94 21.58
N ASN A 96 -7.78 -6.88 20.82
CA ASN A 96 -7.04 -8.02 20.26
C ASN A 96 -6.86 -7.95 18.75
N GLU A 97 -7.55 -7.03 18.06
CA GLU A 97 -7.52 -6.95 16.59
C GLU A 97 -7.50 -5.52 16.10
N SER A 98 -6.58 -5.24 15.16
CA SER A 98 -6.58 -3.98 14.41
C SER A 98 -7.85 -3.83 13.58
N ALA A 99 -8.28 -2.58 13.37
CA ALA A 99 -9.44 -2.28 12.55
C ALA A 99 -9.26 -2.84 11.12
N ARG A 100 -10.30 -3.45 10.59
CA ARG A 100 -10.29 -4.04 9.24
C ARG A 100 -11.62 -3.88 8.52
N VAL A 101 -11.56 -3.89 7.20
CA VAL A 101 -12.73 -4.01 6.34
C VAL A 101 -12.61 -5.28 5.51
N ASP A 102 -13.60 -6.14 5.61
CA ASP A 102 -13.77 -7.26 4.71
C ASP A 102 -14.64 -6.82 3.54
N LEU A 103 -14.06 -6.80 2.34
CA LEU A 103 -14.71 -6.52 1.08
C LEU A 103 -15.20 -7.83 0.47
N ILE A 104 -16.48 -7.90 0.10
CA ILE A 104 -17.07 -9.07 -0.55
C ILE A 104 -17.31 -8.71 -2.01
N VAL A 105 -16.57 -9.36 -2.92
CA VAL A 105 -16.67 -9.13 -4.36
C VAL A 105 -17.54 -10.17 -5.04
N ASN A 106 -18.13 -9.76 -6.16
CA ASN A 106 -18.77 -10.66 -7.09
C ASN A 106 -17.73 -11.58 -7.74
N GLN A 107 -17.77 -12.87 -7.42
CA GLN A 107 -16.78 -13.85 -7.91
C GLN A 107 -16.75 -13.96 -9.43
N GLN A 108 -17.90 -13.80 -10.10
CA GLN A 108 -17.97 -13.90 -11.56
C GLN A 108 -17.17 -12.76 -12.19
N ILE A 109 -17.41 -11.52 -11.75
CA ILE A 109 -16.70 -10.35 -12.27
C ILE A 109 -15.23 -10.39 -11.85
N TRP A 110 -14.91 -10.73 -10.60
CA TRP A 110 -13.53 -10.85 -10.12
C TRP A 110 -12.69 -11.84 -10.95
N SER A 111 -13.30 -12.96 -11.36
CA SER A 111 -12.63 -13.98 -12.17
C SER A 111 -12.27 -13.51 -13.58
N LEU A 112 -13.00 -12.53 -14.12
CA LEU A 112 -12.73 -11.94 -15.44
C LEU A 112 -11.62 -10.91 -15.42
N LEU A 113 -11.35 -10.30 -14.26
CA LEU A 113 -10.30 -9.29 -14.11
C LEU A 113 -8.91 -9.91 -14.24
N ASP A 114 -8.01 -9.19 -14.89
CA ASP A 114 -6.60 -9.53 -14.87
C ASP A 114 -5.93 -9.18 -13.52
N TYR A 115 -4.67 -9.58 -13.36
CA TYR A 115 -3.91 -9.31 -12.14
C TYR A 115 -3.81 -7.81 -11.82
N LEU A 116 -3.60 -6.97 -12.84
CA LEU A 116 -3.39 -5.54 -12.67
C LEU A 116 -4.68 -4.83 -12.27
N GLU A 117 -5.82 -5.23 -12.82
CA GLU A 117 -7.14 -4.75 -12.45
C GLU A 117 -7.47 -5.11 -11.00
N ARG A 118 -7.25 -6.38 -10.60
CA ARG A 118 -7.39 -6.82 -9.20
C ARG A 118 -6.48 -6.03 -8.27
N TYR A 119 -5.22 -5.85 -8.67
CA TYR A 119 -4.25 -5.05 -7.92
C TYR A 119 -4.70 -3.60 -7.75
N ARG A 120 -5.14 -2.95 -8.83
CA ARG A 120 -5.65 -1.57 -8.77
C ARG A 120 -6.84 -1.45 -7.84
N PHE A 121 -7.78 -2.39 -7.88
CA PHE A 121 -8.92 -2.42 -6.97
C PHE A 121 -8.48 -2.48 -5.50
N VAL A 122 -7.62 -3.44 -5.16
CA VAL A 122 -7.13 -3.63 -3.78
C VAL A 122 -6.28 -2.46 -3.32
N HIS A 123 -5.37 -1.97 -4.17
CA HIS A 123 -4.51 -0.83 -3.86
C HIS A 123 -5.32 0.45 -3.64
N SER A 124 -6.32 0.72 -4.49
CA SER A 124 -7.16 1.91 -4.40
C SER A 124 -7.94 1.93 -3.09
N LEU A 125 -8.66 0.85 -2.79
CA LEU A 125 -9.45 0.76 -1.55
C LEU A 125 -8.56 0.65 -0.31
N GLY A 126 -7.45 -0.08 -0.39
CA GLY A 126 -6.50 -0.20 0.71
C GLY A 126 -5.85 1.14 1.07
N ASN A 127 -5.38 1.92 0.10
CA ASN A 127 -4.86 3.27 0.35
C ASN A 127 -5.93 4.16 1.00
N TYR A 128 -7.18 4.03 0.54
CA TYR A 128 -8.26 4.83 1.06
C TYR A 128 -8.57 4.49 2.52
N THR A 129 -8.76 3.21 2.84
CA THR A 129 -9.10 2.75 4.20
C THR A 129 -7.94 2.88 5.17
N ARG A 130 -6.69 2.79 4.69
CA ARG A 130 -5.49 3.04 5.49
C ARG A 130 -5.53 4.42 6.13
N ASN A 131 -5.94 5.45 5.41
CA ASN A 131 -6.05 6.82 5.94
C ASN A 131 -7.08 6.96 7.08
N LEU A 132 -7.89 5.92 7.30
CA LEU A 132 -8.89 5.83 8.35
C LEU A 132 -8.48 4.86 9.47
N GLY A 133 -7.29 4.28 9.35
CA GLY A 133 -6.75 3.29 10.28
C GLY A 133 -7.21 1.85 10.03
N TYR A 134 -7.74 1.53 8.84
CA TYR A 134 -8.26 0.20 8.52
C TYR A 134 -7.38 -0.55 7.51
N ASN A 135 -7.10 -1.81 7.82
CA ASN A 135 -6.62 -2.79 6.85
C ASN A 135 -7.78 -3.31 5.99
N ILE A 136 -7.51 -3.92 4.83
CA ILE A 136 -8.56 -4.59 4.05
C ILE A 136 -8.22 -6.03 3.71
N ARG A 137 -9.28 -6.83 3.59
CA ARG A 137 -9.26 -8.19 3.06
C ARG A 137 -10.36 -8.31 2.01
N VAL A 138 -10.07 -8.99 0.92
CA VAL A 138 -11.04 -9.22 -0.17
C VAL A 138 -11.44 -10.68 -0.13
N PHE A 139 -12.74 -10.93 -0.18
CA PHE A 139 -13.33 -12.26 -0.16
C PHE A 139 -14.38 -12.43 -1.25
N ASN A 140 -14.69 -13.68 -1.57
CA ASN A 140 -15.95 -14.05 -2.21
C ASN A 140 -16.97 -14.57 -1.20
N TYR A 141 -18.19 -14.85 -1.65
CA TYR A 141 -19.24 -15.43 -0.80
C TYR A 141 -18.95 -16.86 -0.34
N GLN A 142 -17.99 -17.56 -0.95
CA GLN A 142 -17.48 -18.85 -0.46
C GLN A 142 -16.50 -18.69 0.71
N LYS A 143 -16.26 -17.45 1.17
CA LYS A 143 -15.33 -17.08 2.24
C LYS A 143 -13.86 -17.34 1.89
N GLU A 144 -13.54 -17.47 0.61
CA GLU A 144 -12.15 -17.57 0.16
C GLU A 144 -11.50 -16.18 0.17
N MET A 145 -10.34 -16.07 0.80
CA MET A 145 -9.57 -14.82 0.80
C MET A 145 -8.83 -14.67 -0.53
N LEU A 146 -9.16 -13.61 -1.26
CA LEU A 146 -8.66 -13.33 -2.62
C LEU A 146 -7.48 -12.37 -2.60
N ALA A 147 -7.48 -11.42 -1.66
CA ALA A 147 -6.40 -10.46 -1.51
C ALA A 147 -6.42 -9.80 -0.13
N THR A 148 -5.30 -9.17 0.24
CA THR A 148 -5.18 -8.34 1.44
C THR A 148 -4.40 -7.07 1.14
N TYR A 149 -4.66 -6.03 1.90
CA TYR A 149 -3.84 -4.83 2.00
C TYR A 149 -3.69 -4.52 3.49
N THR A 150 -2.49 -4.73 4.02
CA THR A 150 -2.21 -4.66 5.47
C THR A 150 -1.07 -3.69 5.72
N CYS A 151 -1.24 -2.82 6.70
CA CYS A 151 -0.32 -1.74 7.00
C CYS A 151 0.14 -1.73 8.45
N LYS A 152 1.38 -1.32 8.64
CA LYS A 152 1.87 -0.85 9.93
C LYS A 152 1.71 0.66 9.98
N LEU A 153 0.61 1.11 10.58
CA LEU A 153 0.14 2.51 10.60
C LEU A 153 0.99 3.44 11.49
N ASP A 154 1.81 2.89 12.39
CA ASP A 154 2.61 3.66 13.35
C ASP A 154 3.98 4.12 12.81
N LEU A 155 4.18 4.08 11.49
CA LEU A 155 5.43 4.45 10.83
C LEU A 155 5.23 5.68 9.93
N ASN A 156 6.30 6.45 9.69
CA ASN A 156 6.27 7.57 8.75
C ASN A 156 7.37 7.39 7.68
N PRO A 157 7.03 7.01 6.42
CA PRO A 157 5.68 6.69 5.94
C PRO A 157 5.21 5.32 6.43
N ASP A 158 3.90 5.13 6.60
CA ASP A 158 3.41 3.81 7.02
C ASP A 158 3.71 2.72 5.98
N LEU A 159 4.00 1.52 6.45
CA LEU A 159 4.50 0.42 5.63
C LEU A 159 3.36 -0.54 5.31
N CYS A 160 2.94 -0.62 4.04
CA CYS A 160 1.88 -1.52 3.61
C CYS A 160 2.37 -2.64 2.71
N ASN A 161 1.62 -3.73 2.72
CA ASN A 161 1.81 -4.85 1.81
C ASN A 161 0.49 -5.30 1.24
N ILE A 162 0.53 -5.60 -0.06
CA ILE A 162 -0.57 -6.22 -0.78
C ILE A 162 -0.21 -7.68 -1.01
N GLN A 163 -1.10 -8.59 -0.60
CA GLN A 163 -0.97 -10.01 -0.94
C GLN A 163 -2.14 -10.37 -1.84
N MET A 164 -1.84 -10.97 -2.99
CA MET A 164 -2.84 -11.51 -3.92
C MET A 164 -2.80 -13.02 -3.83
N THR A 165 -3.97 -13.64 -3.62
CA THR A 165 -4.07 -15.09 -3.74
C THR A 165 -4.04 -15.43 -5.23
N ASN A 166 -3.03 -16.19 -5.66
CA ASN A 166 -2.96 -16.68 -7.03
C ASN A 166 -4.07 -17.70 -7.27
N GLN A 167 -5.26 -17.24 -7.67
CA GLN A 167 -6.29 -18.09 -8.24
C GLN A 167 -5.97 -18.42 -9.71
N SER A 168 -4.74 -18.83 -10.01
CA SER A 168 -4.45 -19.57 -11.24
C SER A 168 -5.06 -20.96 -11.11
N LYS A 169 -6.40 -21.05 -11.11
CA LYS A 169 -7.11 -22.29 -11.39
C LYS A 169 -7.14 -22.45 -12.91
N LEU A 170 -5.95 -22.51 -13.52
CA LEU A 170 -5.77 -23.20 -14.78
C LEU A 170 -5.97 -24.68 -14.42
N GLY A 171 -7.15 -25.21 -14.70
CA GLY A 171 -7.38 -26.63 -14.70
C GLY A 171 -6.47 -27.26 -15.75
N LEU A 172 -5.24 -27.57 -15.38
CA LEU A 172 -4.48 -28.59 -16.05
C LEU A 172 -5.02 -29.92 -15.53
N PRO A 173 -5.51 -30.82 -16.41
CA PRO A 173 -5.85 -32.16 -15.99
C PRO A 173 -4.61 -32.79 -15.34
N ILE A 174 -4.78 -33.31 -14.13
CA ILE A 174 -3.81 -34.24 -13.56
C ILE A 174 -4.04 -35.55 -14.30
N GLU A 175 -3.13 -35.93 -15.17
CA GLU A 175 -3.02 -37.31 -15.64
C GLU A 175 -2.03 -38.02 -14.71
N ASN A 176 -2.54 -38.99 -13.96
CA ASN A 176 -1.82 -40.15 -13.44
C ASN A 176 -2.85 -41.26 -13.15
#